data_AF-A0A0R2PHL1-F1
#
_entry.id   AF-A0A0R2PHL1-F1
#
_cell.length_a   1.000
_cell.length_b   1.000
_cell.length_c   1.000
_cell.angle_alpha   90.00
_cell.angle_beta   90.00
_cell.angle_gamma   90.00
#
_symmetry.space_group_name_H-M   'P 1'
#
loop_
_entity.id
_entity.type
_entity.pdbx_description
1 polymer ?
#
loop_
_entity_poly.entity_id
_entity_poly.type
_entity_poly.pdbx_seq_one_letter_code
_entity_poly.pdbx_strand_id
1 'polypeptide(L)'
;MARGGNSVIVIKWRDIPAQVNAQMGRERYQVVLSAKFQRAIDRAKRKANIYTAEEDVAQWSRETLPLEGDMALAAQSVADKLEEEWTRQRLGVLAYAGGFEKDVEQLTVAAKDLAALEERRRRRRSTVMLTLNKEME
;
A
#
# COMPACT_ATOMS: atom_id res chain seq x y z
N MET A 1 3.10 19.88 -29.41
CA MET A 1 2.95 20.69 -28.18
C MET A 1 4.11 20.39 -27.26
N ALA A 2 5.12 21.26 -27.20
CA ALA A 2 6.24 21.12 -26.29
C ALA A 2 5.74 21.41 -24.87
N ARG A 3 5.28 20.39 -24.15
CA ARG A 3 4.99 20.48 -22.72
C ARG A 3 6.31 20.54 -21.97
N GLY A 4 7.01 21.68 -22.04
CA GLY A 4 7.91 22.11 -20.97
C GLY A 4 7.08 22.56 -19.77
N GLY A 5 6.16 21.70 -19.32
CA GLY A 5 5.18 22.02 -18.30
C GLY A 5 5.70 21.56 -16.96
N ASN A 6 5.75 22.48 -16.01
CA ASN A 6 6.05 22.21 -14.63
C ASN A 6 5.21 21.02 -14.13
N SER A 7 5.87 19.95 -13.73
CA SER A 7 5.20 18.71 -13.34
C SER A 7 5.90 18.02 -12.19
N VAL A 8 5.11 17.50 -11.26
CA VAL A 8 5.60 16.63 -10.17
C VAL A 8 5.28 15.20 -10.54
N ILE A 9 6.30 14.38 -10.68
CA ILE A 9 6.22 12.98 -11.09
C ILE A 9 6.41 12.13 -9.84
N VAL A 10 5.34 11.54 -9.34
CA VAL A 10 5.39 10.57 -8.25
C VAL A 10 5.66 9.19 -8.84
N ILE A 11 6.78 8.60 -8.47
CA ILE A 11 7.16 7.26 -8.92
C ILE A 11 6.72 6.27 -7.83
N LYS A 12 5.85 5.35 -8.23
CA LYS A 12 5.30 4.29 -7.40
C LYS A 12 5.60 2.92 -8.00
N TRP A 13 5.85 1.96 -7.14
CA TRP A 13 5.95 0.56 -7.51
C TRP A 13 4.65 -0.12 -7.06
N ARG A 14 3.82 -0.53 -8.02
CA ARG A 14 2.43 -0.92 -7.76
C ARG A 14 1.69 0.19 -7.01
N ASP A 15 1.30 -0.07 -5.75
CA ASP A 15 0.63 0.90 -4.87
C ASP A 15 1.57 1.60 -3.88
N ILE A 16 2.88 1.26 -3.85
CA ILE A 16 3.83 1.82 -2.87
C ILE A 16 4.64 2.97 -3.50
N PRO A 17 4.54 4.21 -2.99
CA PRO A 17 5.34 5.33 -3.49
C PRO A 17 6.82 5.15 -3.09
N ALA A 18 7.73 5.44 -4.02
CA ALA A 18 9.17 5.24 -3.84
C ALA A 18 9.96 6.55 -3.84
N GLN A 19 9.63 7.46 -4.74
CA GLN A 19 10.30 8.75 -4.89
C GLN A 19 9.41 9.75 -5.63
N VAL A 20 9.67 11.04 -5.42
CA VAL A 20 8.95 12.15 -6.06
C VAL A 20 9.96 12.99 -6.83
N ASN A 21 9.71 13.20 -8.12
CA ASN A 21 10.55 13.99 -9.01
C ASN A 21 9.79 15.20 -9.53
N ALA A 22 10.14 16.40 -9.11
CA ALA A 22 9.64 17.61 -9.75
C ALA A 22 10.52 18.00 -10.95
N GLN A 23 9.86 18.45 -12.02
CA GLN A 23 10.49 18.96 -13.22
C GLN A 23 9.91 20.34 -13.53
N MET A 24 10.77 21.33 -13.69
CA MET A 24 10.40 22.70 -14.04
C MET A 24 11.30 23.18 -15.17
N GLY A 25 10.78 23.15 -16.41
CA GLY A 25 11.57 23.47 -17.60
C GLY A 25 12.80 22.56 -17.76
N ARG A 26 14.00 23.11 -17.53
CA ARG A 26 15.29 22.38 -17.56
C ARG A 26 15.75 21.91 -16.18
N GLU A 27 15.15 22.42 -15.12
CA GLU A 27 15.50 22.06 -13.75
C GLU A 27 14.73 20.81 -13.31
N ARG A 28 15.39 20.00 -12.47
CA ARG A 28 14.82 18.79 -11.89
C ARG A 28 15.16 18.74 -10.41
N TYR A 29 14.18 18.37 -9.61
CA TYR A 29 14.33 18.17 -8.17
C TYR A 29 13.82 16.79 -7.81
N GLN A 30 14.63 16.02 -7.09
CA GLN A 30 14.30 14.66 -6.69
C GLN A 30 14.25 14.59 -5.18
N VAL A 31 13.13 14.10 -4.67
CA VAL A 31 12.91 13.83 -3.26
C VAL A 31 12.75 12.33 -3.09
N VAL A 32 13.72 11.72 -2.42
CA VAL A 32 13.71 10.29 -2.09
C VAL A 32 12.98 10.13 -0.76
N LEU A 33 11.96 9.27 -0.72
CA LEU A 33 11.20 8.98 0.49
C LEU A 33 12.04 8.17 1.50
N SER A 34 11.60 8.10 2.76
CA SER A 34 12.31 7.36 3.79
C SER A 34 12.50 5.87 3.44
N ALA A 35 13.55 5.26 3.98
CA ALA A 35 13.91 3.86 3.74
C ALA A 35 12.79 2.85 4.11
N LYS A 36 11.75 3.27 4.86
CA LYS A 36 10.55 2.46 5.13
C LYS A 36 9.84 2.02 3.84
N PHE A 37 9.77 2.88 2.83
CA PHE A 37 9.12 2.58 1.55
C PHE A 37 9.92 1.57 0.74
N GLN A 38 11.24 1.78 0.62
CA GLN A 38 12.15 0.86 -0.06
C GLN A 38 12.11 -0.55 0.56
N ARG A 39 12.10 -0.63 1.90
CA ARG A 39 11.95 -1.90 2.62
C ARG A 39 10.61 -2.60 2.35
N ALA A 40 9.53 -1.84 2.20
CA ALA A 40 8.22 -2.39 1.88
C ALA A 40 8.16 -2.95 0.45
N ILE A 41 8.74 -2.22 -0.52
CA ILE A 41 8.88 -2.65 -1.91
C ILE A 41 9.70 -3.94 -2.01
N ASP A 42 10.87 -4.01 -1.36
CA ASP A 42 11.72 -5.21 -1.37
C ASP A 42 10.97 -6.45 -0.86
N ARG A 43 10.24 -6.30 0.26
CA ARG A 43 9.40 -7.38 0.81
C ARG A 43 8.27 -7.77 -0.14
N ALA A 44 7.63 -6.80 -0.77
CA ALA A 44 6.57 -7.03 -1.75
C ALA A 44 7.09 -7.77 -2.98
N LYS A 45 8.27 -7.41 -3.50
CA LYS A 45 8.96 -8.09 -4.61
C LYS A 45 9.24 -9.55 -4.27
N ARG A 46 9.83 -9.80 -3.09
CA ARG A 46 10.10 -11.18 -2.61
C ARG A 46 8.82 -11.99 -2.49
N LYS A 47 7.73 -11.39 -2.02
CA LYS A 47 6.44 -12.08 -1.87
C LYS A 47 5.78 -12.39 -3.21
N ALA A 48 5.88 -11.47 -4.16
CA ALA A 48 5.31 -11.61 -5.49
C ALA A 48 6.09 -12.55 -6.40
N ASN A 49 7.21 -13.12 -5.93
CA ASN A 49 8.10 -13.98 -6.72
C ASN A 49 8.48 -13.35 -8.07
N ILE A 50 8.65 -12.03 -8.10
CA ILE A 50 9.16 -11.34 -9.29
C ILE A 50 10.67 -11.57 -9.33
N TYR A 51 11.09 -12.45 -10.25
CA TYR A 51 12.50 -12.78 -10.44
C TYR A 51 13.08 -12.19 -11.73
N THR A 52 12.22 -11.70 -12.63
CA THR A 52 12.63 -11.11 -13.90
C THR A 52 12.66 -9.60 -13.80
N ALA A 53 13.70 -8.99 -14.37
CA ALA A 53 13.83 -7.53 -14.42
C ALA A 53 12.71 -6.87 -15.23
N GLU A 54 12.18 -7.58 -16.23
CA GLU A 54 11.09 -7.11 -17.08
C GLU A 54 9.78 -6.96 -16.29
N GLU A 55 9.42 -7.97 -15.48
CA GLU A 55 8.26 -7.87 -14.60
C GLU A 55 8.44 -6.75 -13.58
N ASP A 56 9.63 -6.60 -12.99
CA ASP A 56 9.88 -5.52 -12.04
C ASP A 56 9.64 -4.15 -12.68
N VAL A 57 10.27 -3.89 -13.83
CA VAL A 57 10.15 -2.63 -14.58
C VAL A 57 8.70 -2.38 -15.00
N ALA A 58 7.95 -3.42 -15.38
CA ALA A 58 6.55 -3.30 -15.77
C ALA A 58 5.61 -2.90 -14.61
N GLN A 59 5.99 -3.15 -13.35
CA GLN A 59 5.20 -2.75 -12.18
C GLN A 59 5.43 -1.29 -11.76
N TRP A 60 6.43 -0.61 -12.32
CA TRP A 60 6.67 0.80 -12.01
C TRP A 60 5.63 1.67 -12.73
N SER A 61 4.90 2.44 -11.95
CA SER A 61 3.99 3.46 -12.44
C SER A 61 4.49 4.85 -12.05
N ARG A 62 4.27 5.80 -12.95
CA ARG A 62 4.59 7.21 -12.72
C ARG A 62 3.30 8.00 -12.83
N GLU A 63 3.05 8.82 -11.83
CA GLU A 63 1.89 9.71 -11.79
C GLU A 63 2.39 11.13 -11.93
N THR A 64 1.93 11.81 -12.98
CA THR A 64 2.31 13.19 -13.26
C THR A 64 1.23 14.11 -12.73
N LEU A 65 1.58 14.90 -11.74
CA LEU A 65 0.76 15.93 -11.11
C LEU A 65 1.18 17.30 -11.64
N PRO A 66 0.24 18.25 -11.76
CA PRO A 66 0.59 19.64 -12.04
C PRO A 66 1.44 20.18 -10.89
N LEU A 67 2.53 20.86 -11.24
CA LEU A 67 3.37 21.53 -10.25
C LEU A 67 2.83 22.94 -10.03
N GLU A 68 2.40 23.22 -8.81
CA GLU A 68 1.95 24.53 -8.39
C GLU A 68 3.03 25.21 -7.54
N GLY A 69 3.48 26.39 -7.96
CA GLY A 69 4.50 27.16 -7.25
C GLY A 69 5.93 26.66 -7.48
N ASP A 70 6.69 26.53 -6.40
CA ASP A 70 8.11 26.17 -6.41
C ASP A 70 8.31 24.65 -6.50
N MET A 71 9.27 24.21 -7.33
CA MET A 71 9.47 22.78 -7.60
C MET A 71 9.98 21.99 -6.40
N ALA A 72 10.83 22.60 -5.56
CA ALA A 72 11.38 21.94 -4.39
C ALA A 72 10.33 21.84 -3.29
N LEU A 73 9.59 22.93 -3.05
CA LEU A 73 8.47 22.96 -2.10
C LEU A 73 7.36 22.00 -2.51
N ALA A 74 6.98 21.96 -3.79
CA ALA A 74 5.94 21.06 -4.28
C ALA A 74 6.34 19.58 -4.11
N ALA A 75 7.56 19.21 -4.52
CA ALA A 75 8.07 17.85 -4.35
C ALA A 75 8.17 17.45 -2.87
N GLN A 76 8.70 18.34 -2.02
CA GLN A 76 8.83 18.10 -0.59
C GLN A 76 7.47 17.98 0.09
N SER A 77 6.50 18.85 -0.24
CA SER A 77 5.15 18.79 0.33
C SER A 77 4.42 17.51 -0.05
N VAL A 78 4.56 17.05 -1.30
CA VAL A 78 4.03 15.75 -1.73
C VAL A 78 4.73 14.61 -0.99
N ALA A 79 6.06 14.67 -0.84
CA ALA A 79 6.81 13.67 -0.11
C ALA A 79 6.39 13.59 1.37
N ASP A 80 6.27 14.72 2.06
CA ASP A 80 5.81 14.80 3.46
C ASP A 80 4.39 14.23 3.61
N LYS A 81 3.45 14.61 2.74
CA LYS A 81 2.09 14.05 2.75
C LYS A 81 2.10 12.53 2.59
N LEU A 82 2.93 12.01 1.68
CA LEU A 82 3.11 10.57 1.51
C LEU A 82 3.75 9.95 2.74
N GLU A 83 4.72 10.60 3.38
CA GLU A 83 5.35 10.10 4.59
C GLU A 83 4.38 10.01 5.78
N GLU A 84 3.49 10.99 5.91
CA GLU A 84 2.46 11.04 6.95
C GLU A 84 1.32 10.03 6.70
N GLU A 85 0.81 9.97 5.47
CA GLU A 85 -0.28 9.05 5.10
C GLU A 85 0.19 7.58 5.14
N TRP A 86 1.44 7.31 4.78
CA TRP A 86 1.99 5.96 4.67
C TRP A 86 2.83 5.60 5.90
N THR A 87 2.14 5.08 6.90
CA THR A 87 2.75 4.56 8.12
C THR A 87 3.48 3.23 7.87
N ARG A 88 4.48 2.91 8.72
CA ARG A 88 5.20 1.62 8.66
C ARG A 88 4.27 0.40 8.69
N GLN A 89 3.18 0.52 9.45
CA GLN A 89 2.22 -0.57 9.62
C GLN A 89 1.48 -0.85 8.30
N ARG A 90 0.95 0.19 7.65
CA ARG A 90 0.27 0.07 6.35
C ARG A 90 1.22 -0.47 5.27
N LEU A 91 2.43 0.08 5.20
CA LEU A 91 3.48 -0.40 4.31
C LEU A 91 3.85 -1.87 4.54
N GLY A 92 3.89 -2.31 5.80
CA GLY A 92 4.16 -3.71 6.14
C GLY A 92 3.06 -4.66 5.67
N VAL A 93 1.80 -4.25 5.82
CA VAL A 93 0.64 -5.04 5.37
C VAL A 93 0.61 -5.14 3.85
N LEU A 94 0.81 -4.03 3.14
CA LEU A 94 0.93 -4.02 1.67
C LEU A 94 2.08 -4.89 1.19
N ALA A 95 3.23 -4.81 1.85
CA ALA A 95 4.37 -5.65 1.51
C ALA A 95 4.06 -7.14 1.68
N TYR A 96 3.31 -7.51 2.72
CA TYR A 96 2.87 -8.88 2.94
C TYR A 96 1.82 -9.34 1.91
N ALA A 97 1.00 -8.40 1.41
CA ALA A 97 0.01 -8.62 0.36
C ALA A 97 0.62 -8.59 -1.06
N GLY A 98 1.94 -8.44 -1.21
CA GLY A 98 2.58 -8.40 -2.53
C GLY A 98 2.57 -7.02 -3.20
N GLY A 99 2.25 -5.94 -2.48
CA GLY A 99 2.33 -4.57 -2.97
C GLY A 99 1.07 -4.07 -3.66
N PHE A 100 -0.05 -4.79 -3.54
CA PHE A 100 -1.35 -4.37 -4.02
C PHE A 100 -2.31 -4.08 -2.86
N GLU A 101 -2.97 -2.92 -2.89
CA GLU A 101 -3.94 -2.56 -1.85
C GLU A 101 -5.19 -3.45 -1.91
N LYS A 102 -5.55 -3.94 -3.10
CA LYS A 102 -6.66 -4.89 -3.29
C LYS A 102 -6.47 -6.20 -2.54
N ASP A 103 -5.24 -6.72 -2.48
CA ASP A 103 -4.92 -7.94 -1.76
C ASP A 103 -4.99 -7.74 -0.24
N VAL A 104 -4.68 -6.53 0.25
CA VAL A 104 -4.85 -6.16 1.66
C VAL A 104 -6.33 -6.14 2.06
N GLU A 105 -7.18 -5.55 1.22
CA GLU A 105 -8.63 -5.54 1.43
C GLU A 105 -9.18 -6.98 1.49
N GLN A 106 -8.76 -7.85 0.56
CA GLN A 106 -9.16 -9.26 0.55
C GLN A 106 -8.69 -10.02 1.80
N LEU A 107 -7.43 -9.84 2.23
CA LEU A 107 -6.89 -10.43 3.46
C LEU A 107 -7.68 -9.98 4.71
N THR A 108 -8.05 -8.70 4.76
CA THR A 108 -8.79 -8.13 5.89
C THR A 108 -10.23 -8.64 5.92
N VAL A 109 -10.89 -8.71 4.76
CA VAL A 109 -12.24 -9.28 4.64
C VAL A 109 -12.24 -10.76 5.01
N ALA A 110 -11.26 -11.53 4.53
CA ALA A 110 -11.12 -12.95 4.87
C ALA A 110 -10.89 -13.17 6.38
N ALA A 111 -10.08 -12.33 7.03
CA ALA A 111 -9.87 -12.39 8.48
C ALA A 111 -11.16 -12.07 9.27
N LYS A 112 -11.94 -11.07 8.83
CA LYS A 112 -13.23 -10.73 9.44
C LYS A 112 -14.27 -11.84 9.24
N ASP A 113 -14.32 -12.45 8.06
CA ASP A 113 -15.24 -13.55 7.75
C ASP A 113 -14.94 -14.79 8.60
N LEU A 114 -13.66 -15.12 8.78
CA LEU A 114 -13.20 -16.19 9.67
C LEU A 114 -13.61 -15.93 11.13
N ALA A 115 -13.41 -14.71 11.64
CA ALA A 115 -13.83 -14.33 12.98
C ALA A 115 -15.37 -14.41 13.14
N ALA A 116 -16.13 -13.98 12.13
CA ALA A 116 -17.59 -14.07 12.14
C ALA A 116 -18.11 -15.52 12.12
N LEU A 117 -17.38 -16.44 11.45
CA LEU A 117 -17.66 -17.87 11.44
C LEU A 117 -17.34 -18.54 12.79
N GLU A 118 -16.25 -18.13 13.47
CA GLU A 118 -15.91 -18.61 14.81
C GLU A 118 -16.92 -18.15 15.88
N GLU A 119 -17.37 -16.90 15.82
CA GLU A 119 -18.43 -16.35 16.68
C GLU A 119 -19.74 -17.16 16.55
N ARG A 120 -20.10 -17.52 15.30
CA ARG A 120 -21.26 -18.39 15.01
C ARG A 120 -21.09 -19.80 15.55
N ARG A 121 -19.88 -20.38 15.48
CA ARG A 121 -19.58 -21.69 16.08
C ARG A 121 -19.65 -21.66 17.61
N ARG A 122 -19.22 -20.56 18.24
CA ARG A 122 -19.29 -20.37 19.70
C ARG A 122 -20.74 -20.29 20.21
N ARG A 123 -21.62 -19.63 19.46
CA ARG A 123 -23.08 -19.60 19.76
C ARG A 123 -23.77 -20.96 19.66
N ARG A 124 -23.46 -21.76 18.62
CA ARG A 124 -24.05 -23.11 18.46
C ARG A 124 -23.63 -24.11 19.56
N ARG A 125 -22.40 -24.00 20.08
CA ARG A 125 -21.93 -24.85 21.21
C ARG A 125 -22.63 -24.56 22.53
N SER A 126 -23.01 -23.31 22.81
CA SER A 126 -23.74 -22.94 24.04
C SER A 126 -25.19 -23.44 24.04
N THR A 127 -25.86 -23.50 22.89
CA THR A 127 -27.25 -24.00 22.81
C THR A 127 -27.34 -25.51 23.05
N VAL A 128 -26.40 -26.30 22.53
CA VAL A 128 -26.42 -27.77 22.70
C VAL A 128 -26.14 -28.21 24.13
N MET A 129 -25.26 -27.50 24.85
CA MET A 129 -24.99 -27.77 26.28
C MET A 129 -26.19 -27.44 27.18
N LEU A 130 -26.94 -26.37 26.88
CA LEU A 130 -28.09 -25.97 27.70
C LEU A 130 -29.29 -26.94 27.55
N THR A 131 -29.44 -27.58 26.39
CA THR A 131 -30.51 -28.55 26.15
C THR A 131 -30.22 -29.90 26.83
N LEU A 132 -28.97 -30.37 26.82
CA LEU A 132 -28.58 -31.63 27.48
C LEU A 132 -28.71 -31.57 29.00
N ASN A 133 -28.47 -30.41 29.61
CA ASN A 133 -28.62 -30.23 31.06
C ASN A 133 -30.09 -30.17 31.52
N LYS A 134 -31.04 -30.07 30.60
CA LYS A 134 -32.49 -29.98 30.88
C LYS A 134 -33.22 -31.33 30.73
N GLU A 135 -32.58 -32.33 30.10
CA GLU A 135 -33.11 -33.70 29.99
C GLU A 135 -32.62 -34.63 31.12
N MET A 136 -31.76 -34.15 32.03
CA MET A 136 -31.26 -34.91 33.17
C MET A 136 -31.94 -34.55 34.51
N GLU A 137 -33.10 -33.89 34.49
CA GLU A 137 -33.90 -33.56 35.68
C GLU A 137 -35.30 -34.18 35.60
#